data_AF-A0A2N7BE72-F1
#
_entry.id   AF-A0A2N7BE72-F1
#
_cell.length_a   1.000
_cell.length_b   1.000
_cell.length_c   1.000
_cell.angle_alpha   90.00
_cell.angle_beta   90.00
_cell.angle_gamma   90.00
#
_symmetry.space_group_name_H-M   'P 1'
#
loop_
_entity.id
_entity.type
_entity.pdbx_description
1 polymer ?
#
loop_
_entity_poly.entity_id
_entity_poly.type
_entity_poly.pdbx_seq_one_letter_code
_entity_poly.pdbx_strand_id
1 'polypeptide(L)'
;MAKTTALQRMQKALKVDENKLDKYLAYYYENAALDRESMEMLEKYRKAWSLMSLGRPDNMVISTLMKDYGILERQARYIVSESLYIYGRVKTADKQGKKIASAEYFRLLSNLARQQGDIDAATKAWEKADRLDGLHDEEKVGWDSDAFTRPVKIVYQQNINILKESNRMAEDE
;
A
#
# COMPACT_ATOMS: atom_id res chain seq x y z
N MET A 1 35.45 -6.76 -2.95
CA MET A 1 35.25 -7.39 -1.62
C MET A 1 34.05 -6.73 -0.97
N ALA A 2 32.86 -7.34 -1.11
CA ALA A 2 31.60 -6.75 -0.68
C ALA A 2 31.40 -6.97 0.83
N LYS A 3 31.16 -5.89 1.57
CA LYS A 3 30.78 -5.95 2.97
C LYS A 3 29.36 -6.50 3.03
N THR A 4 29.21 -7.75 3.47
CA THR A 4 27.91 -8.36 3.79
C THR A 4 27.16 -7.47 4.77
N THR A 5 26.01 -6.94 4.35
CA THR A 5 25.16 -6.05 5.14
C THR A 5 24.64 -6.79 6.38
N ALA A 6 24.46 -6.08 7.49
CA ALA A 6 23.97 -6.66 8.75
C ALA A 6 22.61 -7.36 8.57
N LEU A 7 21.81 -6.88 7.61
CA LEU A 7 20.53 -7.44 7.18
C LEU A 7 20.68 -8.84 6.56
N GLN A 8 21.65 -9.04 5.66
CA GLN A 8 21.96 -10.35 5.07
C GLN A 8 22.44 -11.36 6.12
N ARG A 9 23.19 -10.90 7.14
CA ARG A 9 23.63 -11.76 8.24
C ARG A 9 22.48 -12.17 9.15
N MET A 10 21.53 -11.26 9.42
CA MET A 10 20.32 -11.59 10.18
C MET A 10 19.40 -12.52 9.40
N GLN A 11 19.15 -12.26 8.11
CA GLN A 11 18.35 -13.16 7.25
C GLN A 11 18.91 -14.58 7.20
N LYS A 12 20.23 -14.70 7.02
CA LYS A 12 20.92 -16.00 7.00
C LYS A 12 20.84 -16.72 8.36
N ALA A 13 20.88 -15.98 9.47
CA ALA A 13 20.71 -16.54 10.81
C ALA A 13 19.26 -16.98 11.09
N LEU A 14 18.27 -16.32 10.48
CA LEU A 14 16.84 -16.61 10.63
C LEU A 14 16.33 -17.72 9.70
N LYS A 15 17.17 -18.31 8.83
CA LYS A 15 16.77 -19.28 7.79
C LYS A 15 15.57 -18.80 6.95
N VAL A 16 15.47 -17.49 6.74
CA VAL A 16 14.48 -16.96 5.80
C VAL A 16 15.00 -17.28 4.41
N ASP A 17 14.32 -18.18 3.71
CA ASP A 17 14.66 -18.50 2.32
C ASP A 17 14.63 -17.20 1.51
N GLU A 18 15.76 -16.87 0.87
CA GLU A 18 15.88 -15.69 0.01
C GLU A 18 14.80 -15.76 -1.06
N ASN A 19 13.88 -14.79 -1.02
CA ASN A 19 12.78 -14.80 -1.95
C ASN A 19 13.33 -14.40 -3.33
N LYS A 20 12.82 -15.00 -4.41
CA LYS A 20 13.26 -14.72 -5.79
C LYS A 20 13.23 -13.22 -6.11
N LEU A 21 12.39 -12.45 -5.41
CA LEU A 21 12.20 -11.02 -5.60
C LEU A 21 13.21 -10.15 -4.84
N ASP A 22 13.91 -10.69 -3.85
CA ASP A 22 14.86 -9.94 -3.02
C ASP A 22 16.03 -9.41 -3.86
N LYS A 23 16.40 -10.11 -4.94
CA LYS A 23 17.39 -9.62 -5.91
C LYS A 23 16.99 -8.30 -6.59
N TYR A 24 15.68 -8.10 -6.84
CA TYR A 24 15.19 -6.86 -7.43
C TYR A 24 15.12 -5.73 -6.40
N LEU A 25 14.88 -6.06 -5.14
CA LEU A 25 14.96 -5.10 -4.04
C LEU A 25 16.42 -4.67 -3.79
N ALA A 26 17.35 -5.62 -3.78
CA ALA A 26 18.78 -5.36 -3.66
C ALA A 26 19.32 -4.51 -4.83
N TYR A 27 18.77 -4.66 -6.04
CA TYR A 27 19.07 -3.76 -7.16
C TYR A 27 18.79 -2.29 -6.82
N TYR A 28 17.64 -2.00 -6.21
CA TYR A 28 17.23 -0.64 -5.88
C TYR A 28 17.95 -0.07 -4.66
N TYR A 29 18.15 -0.87 -3.61
CA TYR A 29 18.74 -0.39 -2.35
C TYR A 29 20.27 -0.45 -2.34
N GLU A 30 20.85 -1.51 -2.90
CA GLU A 30 22.28 -1.80 -2.80
C GLU A 30 23.03 -1.59 -4.14
N ASN A 31 22.32 -1.19 -5.21
CA ASN A 31 22.86 -1.09 -6.58
C ASN A 31 23.55 -2.39 -7.05
N ALA A 32 23.05 -3.55 -6.61
CA ALA A 32 23.59 -4.84 -7.00
C ALA A 32 23.42 -5.07 -8.52
N ALA A 33 24.43 -5.61 -9.21
CA ALA A 33 24.31 -5.86 -10.65
C ALA A 33 23.30 -6.97 -10.94
N LEU A 34 22.42 -6.76 -11.91
CA LEU A 34 21.46 -7.76 -12.39
C LEU A 34 21.92 -8.38 -13.70
N ASP A 35 21.65 -9.67 -13.84
CA ASP A 35 21.78 -10.37 -15.11
C ASP A 35 20.77 -9.86 -16.15
N ARG A 36 21.08 -10.06 -17.44
CA ARG A 36 20.27 -9.56 -18.56
C ARG A 36 18.84 -10.08 -18.51
N GLU A 37 18.64 -11.36 -18.22
CA GLU A 37 17.28 -11.93 -18.11
C GLU A 37 16.50 -11.33 -16.93
N SER A 38 17.19 -11.04 -15.84
CA SER A 38 16.58 -10.39 -14.67
C SER A 38 16.23 -8.93 -14.98
N MET A 39 17.03 -8.22 -15.79
CA MET A 39 16.70 -6.88 -16.27
C MET A 39 15.45 -6.87 -17.15
N GLU A 40 15.32 -7.81 -18.09
CA GLU A 40 14.12 -7.94 -18.93
C GLU A 40 12.85 -8.19 -18.10
N MET A 41 12.95 -9.01 -17.04
CA MET A 41 11.85 -9.21 -16.10
C MET A 41 11.54 -7.95 -15.28
N LEU A 42 12.57 -7.21 -14.87
CA LEU A 42 12.40 -5.94 -14.15
C LEU A 42 11.64 -4.91 -15.00
N GLU A 43 11.90 -4.85 -16.30
CA GLU A 43 11.18 -3.99 -17.23
C GLU A 43 9.69 -4.36 -17.30
N LYS A 44 9.36 -5.65 -17.34
CA LYS A 44 7.96 -6.12 -17.28
C LYS A 44 7.28 -5.69 -15.98
N TYR A 45 7.95 -5.82 -14.83
CA TYR A 45 7.42 -5.34 -13.54
C TYR A 45 7.21 -3.82 -13.53
N ARG A 46 8.16 -3.04 -14.07
CA ARG A 46 8.05 -1.58 -14.16
C ARG A 46 6.87 -1.15 -15.03
N LYS A 47 6.70 -1.81 -16.18
CA LYS A 47 5.59 -1.54 -17.10
C LYS A 47 4.25 -1.84 -16.42
N ALA A 48 4.13 -3.01 -15.77
CA ALA A 48 2.94 -3.40 -15.03
C ALA A 48 2.60 -2.36 -13.94
N TRP A 49 3.60 -1.99 -13.14
CA TRP A 49 3.43 -0.99 -12.08
C TRP A 49 3.07 0.39 -12.61
N SER A 50 3.71 0.87 -13.68
CA SER A 50 3.39 2.14 -14.32
C SER A 50 1.92 2.21 -14.77
N LEU A 51 1.41 1.15 -15.41
CA LEU A 51 0.01 1.09 -15.83
C LEU A 51 -0.96 1.12 -14.64
N MET A 52 -0.60 0.45 -13.54
CA MET A 52 -1.39 0.47 -12.30
C MET A 52 -1.34 1.84 -11.59
N SER A 53 -0.18 2.49 -11.56
CA SER A 53 -0.01 3.85 -11.00
C SER A 53 -0.79 4.90 -11.79
N LEU A 54 -1.02 4.68 -13.09
CA LEU A 54 -1.92 5.47 -13.93
C LEU A 54 -3.41 5.19 -13.68
N GLY A 55 -3.75 4.29 -12.74
CA GLY A 55 -5.13 3.95 -12.39
C GLY A 55 -5.85 3.06 -13.41
N ARG A 56 -5.12 2.36 -14.29
CA ARG A 56 -5.75 1.41 -15.21
C ARG A 56 -6.28 0.18 -14.45
N PRO A 57 -7.45 -0.36 -14.85
CA PRO A 57 -8.01 -1.53 -14.19
C PRO A 57 -7.16 -2.78 -14.48
N ASP A 58 -7.09 -3.69 -13.52
CA ASP A 58 -6.20 -4.86 -13.53
C ASP A 58 -6.37 -5.71 -14.82
N ASN A 59 -7.60 -5.87 -15.31
CA ASN A 59 -7.88 -6.60 -16.57
C ASN A 59 -7.23 -5.95 -17.80
N MET A 60 -7.19 -4.62 -17.85
CA MET A 60 -6.55 -3.87 -18.94
C MET A 60 -5.03 -3.98 -18.85
N VAL A 61 -4.47 -3.94 -17.63
CA VAL A 61 -3.03 -4.15 -17.41
C VAL A 61 -2.61 -5.53 -17.89
N ILE A 62 -3.35 -6.57 -17.51
CA ILE A 62 -3.11 -7.95 -17.96
C ILE A 62 -3.18 -8.06 -19.49
N SER A 63 -4.23 -7.52 -20.11
CA SER A 63 -4.37 -7.55 -21.57
C SER A 63 -3.24 -6.82 -22.29
N THR A 64 -2.79 -5.68 -21.76
CA THR A 64 -1.66 -4.92 -22.30
C THR A 64 -0.36 -5.71 -22.21
N LEU A 65 -0.09 -6.34 -21.04
CA LEU A 65 1.10 -7.18 -20.86
C LEU A 65 1.10 -8.40 -21.78
N MET A 66 -0.05 -9.05 -21.98
CA MET A 66 -0.18 -10.17 -22.91
C MET A 66 0.11 -9.74 -24.35
N LYS A 67 -0.39 -8.58 -24.76
CA LYS A 67 -0.18 -8.04 -26.11
C LYS A 67 1.27 -7.61 -26.35
N ASP A 68 1.86 -6.88 -25.42
CA ASP A 68 3.19 -6.29 -25.58
C ASP A 68 4.30 -7.35 -25.51
N TYR A 69 4.15 -8.37 -24.64
CA TYR A 69 5.18 -9.36 -24.37
C TYR A 69 4.85 -10.77 -24.89
N GLY A 70 3.68 -10.99 -25.50
CA GLY A 70 3.27 -12.29 -26.03
C GLY A 70 3.12 -13.39 -24.95
N ILE A 71 2.83 -13.00 -23.71
CA ILE A 71 2.77 -13.93 -22.57
C ILE A 71 1.35 -14.44 -22.30
N LEU A 72 1.26 -15.58 -21.61
CA LEU A 72 -0.02 -16.14 -21.18
C LEU A 72 -0.63 -15.31 -20.04
N GLU A 73 -1.96 -15.33 -19.94
CA GLU A 73 -2.69 -14.58 -18.90
C GLU A 73 -2.23 -14.92 -17.48
N ARG A 74 -1.98 -16.20 -17.20
CA ARG A 74 -1.47 -16.66 -15.89
C ARG A 74 -0.13 -16.01 -15.56
N GLN A 75 0.78 -15.91 -16.52
CA GLN A 75 2.09 -15.27 -16.34
C GLN A 75 1.94 -13.76 -16.13
N ALA A 76 1.05 -13.11 -16.89
CA ALA A 76 0.75 -11.69 -16.72
C ALA A 76 0.21 -11.39 -15.30
N ARG A 77 -0.67 -12.25 -14.77
CA ARG A 77 -1.17 -12.15 -13.38
C ARG A 77 -0.05 -12.28 -12.35
N TYR A 78 0.88 -13.23 -12.55
CA TYR A 78 2.06 -13.33 -11.67
C TYR A 78 2.92 -12.08 -11.72
N ILE A 79 3.20 -11.55 -12.92
CA ILE A 79 3.98 -10.32 -13.10
C ILE A 79 3.32 -9.15 -12.37
N VAL A 80 1.99 -9.02 -12.47
CA VAL A 80 1.24 -7.99 -11.73
C VAL A 80 1.41 -8.18 -10.22
N SER A 81 1.23 -9.40 -9.69
CA SER A 81 1.41 -9.66 -8.25
C SER A 81 2.84 -9.41 -7.74
N GLU A 82 3.85 -9.82 -8.51
CA GLU A 82 5.26 -9.63 -8.17
C GLU A 82 5.63 -8.14 -8.26
N SER A 83 5.09 -7.40 -9.22
CA SER A 83 5.29 -5.95 -9.31
C SER A 83 4.70 -5.19 -8.12
N LEU A 84 3.54 -5.63 -7.62
CA LEU A 84 2.92 -5.07 -6.41
C LEU A 84 3.73 -5.39 -5.14
N TYR A 85 4.47 -6.50 -5.13
CA TYR A 85 5.39 -6.84 -4.04
C TYR A 85 6.61 -5.92 -4.05
N ILE A 86 7.23 -5.72 -5.23
CA ILE A 86 8.47 -4.93 -5.37
C ILE A 86 8.21 -3.44 -5.11
N TYR A 87 7.17 -2.87 -5.70
CA TYR A 87 6.91 -1.43 -5.66
C TYR A 87 5.81 -1.02 -4.67
N GLY A 88 5.21 -1.99 -3.98
CA GLY A 88 4.08 -1.77 -3.10
C GLY A 88 2.74 -1.70 -3.84
N ARG A 89 1.66 -1.92 -3.09
CA ARG A 89 0.30 -1.82 -3.61
C ARG A 89 -0.13 -0.36 -3.63
N VAL A 90 -0.31 0.19 -4.82
CA VAL A 90 -0.88 1.55 -5.03
C VAL A 90 -2.23 1.71 -4.31
N LYS A 91 -3.01 0.62 -4.20
CA LYS A 91 -4.31 0.60 -3.53
C LYS A 91 -4.25 0.49 -1.99
N THR A 92 -3.12 0.15 -1.39
CA THR A 92 -2.96 0.08 0.10
C THR A 92 -2.21 1.28 0.65
N ALA A 93 -2.28 2.44 -0.01
CA ALA A 93 -2.00 3.67 0.71
C ALA A 93 -2.97 3.74 1.90
N ASP A 94 -2.41 3.94 3.09
CA ASP A 94 -3.15 4.21 4.32
C ASP A 94 -4.24 5.24 4.04
N LYS A 95 -5.41 5.12 4.70
CA LYS A 95 -6.52 6.06 4.53
C LYS A 95 -6.02 7.49 4.68
N GLN A 96 -5.09 7.71 5.61
CA GLN A 96 -4.43 8.99 5.82
C GLN A 96 -3.53 9.40 4.65
N GLY A 97 -2.73 8.49 4.10
CA GLY A 97 -1.91 8.75 2.92
C GLY A 97 -2.73 9.10 1.67
N LYS A 98 -3.88 8.43 1.46
CA LYS A 98 -4.81 8.77 0.38
C LYS A 98 -5.49 10.12 0.58
N LYS A 99 -5.85 10.44 1.83
CA LYS A 99 -6.43 11.72 2.24
C LYS A 99 -5.47 12.86 1.87
N ILE A 100 -4.21 12.77 2.30
CA ILE A 100 -3.16 13.75 2.01
C ILE A 100 -2.88 13.85 0.51
N ALA A 101 -2.67 12.74 -0.19
CA ALA A 101 -2.39 12.75 -1.63
C ALA A 101 -3.54 13.37 -2.45
N SER A 102 -4.78 13.12 -2.04
CA SER A 102 -5.96 13.70 -2.69
C SER A 102 -6.07 15.20 -2.41
N ALA A 103 -5.79 15.64 -1.19
CA ALA A 103 -5.78 17.07 -0.84
C ALA A 103 -4.74 17.84 -1.68
N GLU A 104 -3.51 17.33 -1.77
CA GLU A 104 -2.45 17.94 -2.60
C GLU A 104 -2.80 17.96 -4.09
N TYR A 105 -3.45 16.91 -4.60
CA TYR A 105 -3.92 16.88 -5.98
C TYR A 105 -4.97 17.97 -6.26
N PHE A 106 -5.93 18.16 -5.35
CA PHE A 106 -6.91 19.24 -5.48
C PHE A 106 -6.29 20.63 -5.34
N ARG A 107 -5.24 20.78 -4.53
CA ARG A 107 -4.46 22.02 -4.48
C ARG A 107 -3.79 22.33 -5.82
N LEU A 108 -3.17 21.32 -6.44
CA LEU A 108 -2.57 21.48 -7.77
C LEU A 108 -3.62 21.88 -8.82
N LEU A 109 -4.78 21.24 -8.82
CA LEU A 109 -5.87 21.59 -9.74
C LEU A 109 -6.38 23.01 -9.53
N SER A 110 -6.49 23.47 -8.28
CA SER A 110 -6.88 24.85 -8.01
C SER A 110 -5.85 25.85 -8.53
N ASN A 111 -4.56 25.58 -8.34
CA ASN A 111 -3.50 26.42 -8.88
C ASN A 111 -3.54 26.49 -10.42
N LEU A 112 -3.81 25.35 -11.07
CA LEU A 112 -3.96 25.29 -12.52
C LEU A 112 -5.20 26.08 -13.00
N ALA A 113 -6.33 25.94 -12.31
CA ALA A 113 -7.55 26.66 -12.62
C ALA A 113 -7.38 28.19 -12.42
N ARG A 114 -6.66 28.61 -11.37
CA ARG A 114 -6.28 30.02 -11.16
C ARG A 114 -5.42 30.56 -12.29
N GLN A 115 -4.46 29.78 -12.78
CA GLN A 115 -3.63 30.17 -13.92
C GLN A 115 -4.45 30.33 -15.21
N GLN A 116 -5.51 29.54 -15.37
CA GLN A 116 -6.41 29.61 -16.52
C GLN A 116 -7.50 30.68 -16.37
N GLY A 117 -7.56 31.38 -15.23
CA GLY A 117 -8.56 32.42 -14.95
C GLY A 117 -9.93 31.88 -14.52
N ASP A 118 -10.08 30.56 -14.33
CA ASP A 118 -11.32 29.94 -13.86
C ASP A 118 -11.33 29.91 -12.33
N ILE A 119 -11.79 31.02 -11.75
CA ILE A 119 -11.84 31.23 -10.30
C ILE A 119 -12.89 30.34 -9.62
N ASP A 120 -13.97 30.00 -10.31
CA ASP A 120 -15.02 29.13 -9.77
C ASP A 120 -14.52 27.69 -9.63
N ALA A 121 -13.82 27.17 -10.65
CA ALA A 121 -13.20 25.86 -10.58
C ALA A 121 -12.07 25.82 -9.52
N ALA A 122 -11.30 26.91 -9.41
CA ALA A 122 -10.26 27.02 -8.40
C ALA A 122 -10.80 26.96 -6.97
N THR A 123 -11.88 27.69 -6.69
CA THR A 123 -12.51 27.74 -5.36
C THR A 123 -13.08 26.38 -4.97
N LYS A 124 -13.80 25.73 -5.89
CA LYS A 124 -14.36 24.38 -5.66
C LYS A 124 -13.28 23.31 -5.45
N ALA A 125 -12.14 23.43 -6.15
CA ALA A 125 -11.02 22.52 -5.95
C ALA A 125 -10.37 22.75 -4.57
N TRP A 126 -10.24 24.01 -4.15
CA TRP A 126 -9.68 24.34 -2.83
C TRP A 126 -10.55 23.87 -1.67
N GLU A 127 -11.86 24.09 -1.73
CA GLU A 127 -12.82 23.60 -0.72
C GLU A 127 -12.79 22.07 -0.57
N LYS A 128 -12.58 21.35 -1.68
CA LYS A 128 -12.43 19.89 -1.66
C LYS A 128 -11.14 19.46 -0.98
N ALA A 129 -10.05 20.20 -1.16
CA ALA A 129 -8.80 19.95 -0.45
C ALA A 129 -8.98 20.18 1.06
N ASP A 130 -9.60 21.29 1.47
CA ASP A 130 -9.78 21.64 2.88
C ASP A 130 -10.72 20.68 3.62
N ARG A 131 -11.79 20.24 2.96
CA ARG A 131 -12.67 19.17 3.47
C ARG A 131 -11.90 17.85 3.61
N LEU A 132 -11.04 17.55 2.64
CA LEU A 132 -10.20 16.37 2.70
C LEU A 132 -9.07 16.50 3.70
N ASP A 133 -8.65 17.65 4.17
CA ASP A 133 -7.68 17.75 5.28
C ASP A 133 -8.36 17.67 6.65
N GLY A 134 -9.69 17.76 6.70
CA GLY A 134 -10.46 17.75 7.94
C GLY A 134 -10.47 19.11 8.65
N LEU A 135 -10.24 20.20 7.92
CA LEU A 135 -10.29 21.57 8.48
C LEU A 135 -11.67 21.90 9.08
N HIS A 136 -12.72 21.24 8.59
CA HIS A 136 -14.09 21.39 9.05
C HIS A 136 -14.59 20.23 9.90
N ASP A 137 -13.73 19.24 10.20
CA ASP A 137 -14.09 18.17 11.12
C ASP A 137 -13.98 18.73 12.54
N GLU A 138 -15.08 18.69 13.30
CA GLU A 138 -15.04 18.98 14.74
C GLU A 138 -14.09 17.96 15.40
N GLU A 139 -13.02 18.45 16.03
CA GLU A 139 -12.17 17.60 16.86
C GLU A 139 -13.03 16.99 17.97
N LYS A 140 -13.41 15.72 17.83
CA LYS A 140 -14.04 14.95 18.89
C LYS A 140 -13.01 14.66 19.98
N VAL A 141 -12.62 15.70 20.73
CA VAL A 141 -11.96 15.54 22.03
C VAL A 141 -13.08 15.36 23.04
N GLY A 142 -13.41 14.11 23.34
CA GLY A 142 -14.44 13.77 24.31
C GLY A 142 -14.42 12.29 24.64
N TRP A 143 -14.65 11.97 25.90
CA TRP A 143 -14.82 10.61 26.38
C TRP A 143 -16.05 9.99 25.71
N ASP A 144 -15.89 8.79 25.15
CA ASP A 144 -16.97 8.09 24.44
C ASP A 144 -18.09 7.72 25.44
N SER A 145 -19.19 8.49 25.45
CA SER A 145 -20.31 8.29 26.37
C SER A 145 -20.93 6.89 26.22
N ASP A 146 -20.85 6.30 25.01
CA ASP A 146 -21.37 4.98 24.71
C ASP A 146 -20.52 3.84 25.28
N ALA A 147 -19.27 4.12 25.69
CA ALA A 147 -18.44 3.14 26.37
C ALA A 147 -18.91 2.88 27.82
N PHE A 148 -19.62 3.83 28.44
CA PHE A 148 -20.11 3.70 29.82
C PHE A 148 -21.51 3.09 29.92
N THR A 149 -22.31 3.16 28.86
CA THR A 149 -23.68 2.63 28.81
C THR A 149 -23.76 1.15 28.44
N ARG A 150 -22.69 0.57 27.90
CA ARG A 150 -22.66 -0.86 27.56
C ARG A 150 -22.53 -1.71 28.84
N PRO A 151 -23.46 -2.64 29.11
CA PRO A 151 -23.33 -3.53 30.26
C PRO A 151 -22.11 -4.44 30.05
N VAL A 152 -21.10 -4.27 30.89
CA VAL A 152 -19.92 -5.15 30.90
C VAL A 152 -20.38 -6.54 31.33
N LYS A 153 -20.29 -7.52 30.42
CA LYS A 153 -20.59 -8.91 30.74
C LYS A 153 -19.45 -9.49 31.57
N ILE A 154 -19.56 -9.37 32.88
CA ILE A 154 -18.61 -9.99 33.81
C ILE A 154 -18.98 -11.48 33.94
N VAL A 155 -18.17 -12.35 33.36
CA VAL A 155 -18.34 -13.80 33.48
C VAL A 155 -17.44 -14.29 34.61
N TYR A 156 -18.04 -14.73 35.72
CA TYR A 156 -17.31 -15.38 36.80
C TYR A 156 -17.16 -16.87 36.47
N GLN A 157 -15.93 -17.32 36.19
CA GLN A 157 -15.60 -18.73 36.02
C GLN A 157 -14.73 -19.21 37.18
N GLN A 158 -15.12 -20.33 37.79
CA GLN A 158 -14.41 -20.92 38.94
C GLN A 158 -13.22 -21.80 38.51
N ASN A 159 -13.05 -22.08 37.21
CA ASN A 159 -12.01 -22.98 36.71
C ASN A 159 -11.05 -22.24 35.77
N ILE A 160 -9.82 -22.04 36.25
CA ILE A 160 -8.76 -21.22 35.63
C ILE A 160 -8.38 -21.71 34.22
N ASN A 161 -8.53 -23.00 33.93
CA ASN A 161 -8.13 -23.56 32.64
C ASN A 161 -9.06 -23.14 31.49
N ILE A 162 -10.36 -22.96 31.76
CA ILE A 162 -11.36 -22.55 30.75
C ILE A 162 -11.19 -21.06 30.41
N LEU A 163 -10.79 -20.24 31.39
CA LEU A 163 -10.50 -18.82 31.20
C LEU A 163 -9.31 -18.60 30.25
N LYS A 164 -8.30 -19.47 30.29
CA LYS A 164 -7.13 -19.39 29.41
C LYS A 164 -7.48 -19.74 27.96
N GLU A 165 -8.40 -20.67 27.74
CA GLU A 165 -8.88 -21.00 26.39
C GLU A 165 -9.77 -19.90 25.82
N SER A 166 -10.69 -19.34 26.60
CA SER A 166 -11.56 -18.26 26.13
C SER A 166 -10.81 -16.98 25.79
N ASN A 167 -9.76 -16.63 26.55
CA ASN A 167 -8.94 -15.47 26.23
C ASN A 167 -8.09 -15.68 24.97
N ARG A 168 -7.61 -16.90 24.74
CA ARG A 168 -6.91 -17.25 23.50
C ARG A 168 -7.80 -17.10 22.28
N MET A 169 -9.05 -17.55 22.36
CA MET A 169 -10.00 -17.44 21.25
C MET A 169 -10.45 -15.99 21.00
N ALA A 170 -10.45 -15.13 22.02
CA ALA A 170 -10.77 -13.71 21.88
C ALA A 170 -9.59 -12.85 21.36
N GLU A 171 -8.36 -13.35 21.43
CA GLU A 171 -7.17 -12.71 20.86
C GLU A 171 -6.95 -13.06 19.37
N ASP A 172 -7.63 -14.11 18.88
CA ASP A 172 -7.55 -14.61 17.50
C ASP A 172 -8.66 -14.06 16.56
N GLU A 173 -9.58 -13.22 17.05
CA GLU A 173 -10.57 -12.44 16.27
C GLU A 173 -10.22 -10.94 16.21
#